data_AF-A0A9X0X8E6-F1
#
_entry.id   AF-A0A9X0X8E6-F1
#
_cell.length_a   1.000
_cell.length_b   1.000
_cell.length_c   1.000
_cell.angle_alpha   90.00
_cell.angle_beta   90.00
_cell.angle_gamma   90.00
#
_symmetry.space_group_name_H-M   'P 1'
#
loop_
_entity.id
_entity.type
_entity.pdbx_description
1 polymer ?
#
loop_
_entity_poly.entity_id
_entity_poly.type
_entity_poly.pdbx_seq_one_letter_code
_entity_poly.pdbx_strand_id
1 'polypeptide(L)'
;MTKYKVNFSVLVLFCVVLFSISACAEERHCAFDDLRFKLKLVSCTPKDGLNILKLAPSDQPSYETNLENLPTYIVSGDDLGLVLKAVGDGTQSRYNNFIELPYPEAILHYDDASAAAKLKFAETGWKLLDMKDVVYEGQGGEEGAGVVCTTLEKQIYSNYVVVSQCNAFYEADISDLKVLLGSIERRN
;
A
#
# COMPACT_ATOMS: atom_id res chain seq x y z
N MET A 1 -54.46 35.35 49.23
CA MET A 1 -54.65 33.88 49.42
C MET A 1 -55.44 33.42 48.20
N THR A 2 -54.93 32.62 47.27
CA THR A 2 -54.42 31.25 47.44
C THR A 2 -53.49 30.89 46.28
N LYS A 3 -52.62 29.90 46.53
CA LYS A 3 -51.35 29.55 45.88
C LYS A 3 -51.40 29.17 44.40
N TYR A 4 -50.40 29.64 43.65
CA TYR A 4 -49.94 29.06 42.38
C TYR A 4 -49.37 27.64 42.61
N LYS A 5 -49.78 26.68 41.79
CA LYS A 5 -49.03 25.44 41.51
C LYS A 5 -49.06 25.18 40.01
N VAL A 6 -48.10 25.78 39.31
CA VAL A 6 -47.80 25.42 37.92
C VAL A 6 -46.94 24.17 37.99
N ASN A 7 -47.47 23.04 37.49
CA ASN A 7 -46.77 21.77 37.43
C ASN A 7 -45.54 21.91 36.51
N PHE A 8 -44.36 21.80 37.10
CA PHE A 8 -43.06 21.90 36.46
C PHE A 8 -42.58 20.50 36.07
N SER A 9 -43.26 19.85 35.13
CA SER A 9 -42.94 18.53 34.56
C SER A 9 -43.91 18.37 33.39
N VAL A 10 -43.58 18.44 32.11
CA VAL A 10 -42.49 17.81 31.38
C VAL A 10 -42.31 18.65 30.12
N LEU A 11 -41.42 19.63 30.17
CA LEU A 11 -41.03 20.46 29.02
C LEU A 11 -39.52 20.29 28.80
N VAL A 12 -39.09 19.04 28.74
CA VAL A 12 -37.69 18.63 28.44
C VAL A 12 -37.69 17.52 27.38
N LEU A 13 -38.67 17.53 26.47
CA LEU A 13 -38.73 16.60 25.33
C LEU A 13 -38.55 17.31 23.99
N PHE A 14 -37.88 18.47 23.97
CA PHE A 14 -37.69 19.27 22.75
C PHE A 14 -36.28 19.88 22.57
N CYS A 15 -35.26 19.34 23.25
CA CYS A 15 -33.86 19.81 23.11
C CYS A 15 -32.81 18.68 22.97
N VAL A 16 -33.16 17.51 22.40
CA VAL A 16 -32.17 16.44 22.16
C VAL A 16 -32.04 16.07 20.67
N VAL A 17 -32.71 16.78 19.77
CA VAL A 17 -32.66 16.48 18.32
C VAL A 17 -31.71 17.40 17.54
N LEU A 18 -30.96 18.29 18.21
CA LEU A 18 -30.16 19.32 17.54
C LEU A 18 -28.64 19.24 17.71
N PHE A 19 -28.09 18.21 18.38
CA PHE A 19 -26.63 18.18 18.66
C PHE A 19 -25.95 16.82 18.54
N SER A 20 -26.50 15.90 17.75
CA SER A 20 -25.81 14.66 17.37
C SER A 20 -26.42 14.29 16.02
N ILE A 21 -25.81 14.61 14.88
CA ILE A 21 -24.67 13.90 14.32
C ILE A 21 -23.94 14.91 13.41
N SER A 22 -22.97 15.65 13.97
CA SER A 22 -21.82 16.08 13.17
C SER A 22 -20.83 14.92 13.14
N ALA A 23 -21.24 13.81 12.53
CA ALA A 23 -20.27 12.88 11.98
C ALA A 23 -19.94 13.44 10.59
N CYS A 24 -19.10 14.47 10.56
CA CYS A 24 -18.33 14.77 9.36
C CYS A 24 -17.39 13.59 9.15
N ALA A 25 -17.89 12.55 8.49
CA ALA A 25 -17.06 11.53 7.87
C ALA A 25 -16.58 12.09 6.50
N GLU A 26 -15.83 13.19 6.54
CA GLU A 26 -14.78 13.43 5.55
C GLU A 26 -13.56 12.70 6.12
N GLU A 27 -12.94 11.72 5.46
CA GLU A 27 -12.45 11.74 4.09
C GLU A 27 -12.62 10.36 3.42
N ARG A 28 -13.28 10.33 2.25
CA ARG A 28 -13.13 9.21 1.32
C ARG A 28 -11.96 9.51 0.39
N HIS A 29 -10.75 9.11 0.75
CA HIS A 29 -9.63 9.01 -0.19
C HIS A 29 -9.24 7.55 -0.43
N CYS A 30 -10.21 6.76 -0.87
CA CYS A 30 -10.03 5.38 -1.33
C CYS A 30 -10.58 5.23 -2.76
N ALA A 31 -10.06 6.01 -3.70
CA ALA A 31 -10.42 5.90 -5.12
C ALA A 31 -9.17 5.61 -5.96
N PHE A 32 -8.80 4.33 -6.06
CA PHE A 32 -7.84 3.84 -7.05
C PHE A 32 -8.60 3.07 -8.14
N ASP A 33 -9.41 3.78 -8.92
CA ASP A 33 -9.93 3.28 -10.20
C ASP A 33 -9.06 3.87 -11.31
N ASP A 34 -8.03 3.14 -11.75
CA ASP A 34 -7.40 3.39 -13.05
C ASP A 34 -7.41 2.09 -13.85
N LEU A 35 -8.35 2.00 -14.79
CA LEU A 35 -8.56 0.90 -15.73
C LEU A 35 -7.36 0.68 -16.68
N ARG A 36 -6.29 1.46 -16.55
CA ARG A 36 -5.07 1.37 -17.38
C ARG A 36 -4.01 0.44 -16.80
N PHE A 37 -4.12 0.05 -15.53
CA PHE A 37 -3.17 -0.87 -14.91
C PHE A 37 -3.75 -2.28 -14.89
N LYS A 38 -2.88 -3.29 -15.06
CA LYS A 38 -3.21 -4.69 -14.77
C LYS A 38 -3.31 -4.96 -13.26
N LEU A 39 -3.82 -3.98 -12.50
CA LEU A 39 -3.95 -4.01 -11.05
C LEU A 39 -5.39 -3.66 -10.67
N LYS A 40 -5.95 -4.41 -9.73
CA LYS A 40 -7.25 -4.14 -9.12
C LYS A 40 -7.07 -3.79 -7.65
N LEU A 41 -7.87 -2.84 -7.16
CA LEU A 41 -7.91 -2.50 -5.74
C LEU A 41 -8.54 -3.67 -4.96
N VAL A 42 -7.78 -4.25 -4.03
CA VAL A 42 -8.22 -5.34 -3.15
C VAL A 42 -8.72 -4.80 -1.83
N SER A 43 -8.00 -3.84 -1.24
CA SER A 43 -8.42 -3.20 0.00
C SER A 43 -7.88 -1.79 0.12
N CYS A 44 -8.64 -0.92 0.76
CA CYS A 44 -8.19 0.38 1.24
C CYS A 44 -8.45 0.46 2.74
N THR A 45 -7.39 0.62 3.52
CA THR A 45 -7.47 0.64 4.99
C THR A 45 -6.87 1.95 5.51
N PRO A 46 -7.69 2.91 5.94
CA PRO A 46 -7.20 4.03 6.72
C PRO A 46 -6.84 3.54 8.14
N LYS A 47 -5.63 3.81 8.60
CA LYS A 47 -5.15 3.40 9.93
C LYS A 47 -4.10 4.36 10.47
N ASP A 48 -4.28 4.84 11.69
CA ASP A 48 -3.30 5.66 12.43
C ASP A 48 -2.79 6.89 11.62
N GLY A 49 -3.67 7.54 10.87
CA GLY A 49 -3.31 8.69 10.01
C GLY A 49 -2.68 8.31 8.66
N LEU A 50 -2.68 7.01 8.33
CA LEU A 50 -2.16 6.47 7.07
C LEU A 50 -3.30 5.96 6.20
N ASN A 51 -3.14 6.08 4.89
CA ASN A 51 -3.96 5.40 3.89
C ASN A 51 -3.16 4.25 3.29
N ILE A 52 -3.63 3.02 3.46
CA ILE A 52 -2.96 1.81 2.96
C ILE A 52 -3.82 1.18 1.88
N LEU A 53 -3.33 1.21 0.64
CA LEU A 53 -3.93 0.54 -0.50
C LEU A 53 -3.20 -0.77 -0.76
N LYS A 54 -3.97 -1.85 -0.93
CA LYS A 54 -3.50 -3.12 -1.46
C LYS A 54 -4.08 -3.31 -2.84
N LEU A 55 -3.21 -3.47 -3.82
CA LEU A 55 -3.54 -3.81 -5.19
C LEU A 55 -3.09 -5.24 -5.48
N ALA A 56 -3.82 -5.94 -6.34
CA ALA A 56 -3.40 -7.25 -6.85
C ALA A 56 -3.45 -7.25 -8.38
N PRO A 57 -2.66 -8.09 -9.05
CA PRO A 57 -2.77 -8.32 -10.48
C PRO A 57 -4.22 -8.64 -10.89
N SER A 58 -4.69 -8.06 -11.99
CA SER A 58 -6.07 -8.24 -12.47
C SER A 58 -6.32 -9.65 -13.00
N ASP A 59 -5.34 -10.20 -13.72
CA ASP A 59 -5.47 -11.46 -14.48
C ASP A 59 -5.13 -12.72 -13.67
N GLN A 60 -4.91 -12.57 -12.35
CA GLN A 60 -4.54 -13.58 -11.34
C GLN A 60 -4.33 -15.01 -11.89
N PRO A 61 -3.21 -15.28 -12.58
CA PRO A 61 -3.01 -16.57 -13.17
C PRO A 61 -2.84 -17.65 -12.08
N SER A 62 -3.36 -18.84 -12.32
CA SER A 62 -3.26 -19.98 -11.41
C SER A 62 -1.96 -20.75 -11.67
N TYR A 63 -0.82 -20.22 -11.22
CA TYR A 63 0.47 -20.92 -11.26
C TYR A 63 0.84 -21.54 -9.91
N GLU A 64 1.73 -22.54 -9.93
CA GLU A 64 2.12 -23.31 -8.74
C GLU A 64 2.88 -22.46 -7.69
N THR A 65 3.69 -21.50 -8.14
CA THR A 65 4.55 -20.69 -7.25
C THR A 65 3.87 -19.42 -6.73
N ASN A 66 2.74 -19.00 -7.34
CA ASN A 66 1.99 -17.78 -6.99
C ASN A 66 2.83 -16.47 -6.98
N LEU A 67 4.03 -16.47 -7.57
CA LEU A 67 4.91 -15.30 -7.59
C LEU A 67 4.36 -14.17 -8.46
N GLU A 68 3.59 -14.52 -9.48
CA GLU A 68 2.90 -13.59 -10.39
C GLU A 68 1.68 -12.93 -9.72
N ASN A 69 1.26 -13.40 -8.55
CA ASN A 69 0.11 -12.90 -7.81
C ASN A 69 0.48 -12.00 -6.63
N LEU A 70 1.77 -11.66 -6.49
CA LEU A 70 2.25 -10.81 -5.41
C LEU A 70 1.59 -9.42 -5.46
N PRO A 71 1.19 -8.87 -4.30
CA PRO A 71 0.48 -7.60 -4.24
C PRO A 71 1.41 -6.40 -4.43
N THR A 72 0.82 -5.30 -4.90
CA THR A 72 1.42 -3.96 -4.83
C THR A 72 0.76 -3.19 -3.70
N TYR A 73 1.55 -2.60 -2.82
CA TYR A 73 1.05 -1.72 -1.76
C TYR A 73 1.40 -0.27 -2.05
N ILE A 74 0.46 0.62 -1.75
CA ILE A 74 0.67 2.07 -1.73
C ILE A 74 0.28 2.56 -0.34
N VAL A 75 1.23 3.15 0.37
CA VAL A 75 1.02 3.69 1.72
C VAL A 75 1.25 5.18 1.65
N SER A 76 0.30 5.98 2.13
CA SER A 76 0.45 7.43 2.18
C SER A 76 0.05 8.01 3.53
N GLY A 77 0.65 9.15 3.88
CA GLY A 77 0.33 9.92 5.07
C GLY A 77 1.21 11.15 5.21
N ASP A 78 0.85 12.06 6.11
CA ASP A 78 1.49 13.37 6.25
C ASP A 78 2.79 13.29 7.07
N ASP A 79 2.99 12.20 7.80
CA ASP A 79 4.18 11.94 8.62
C ASP A 79 5.03 10.82 7.98
N LEU A 80 6.20 11.18 7.47
CA LEU A 80 7.14 10.23 6.87
C LEU A 80 7.56 9.12 7.84
N GLY A 81 7.77 9.45 9.11
CA GLY A 81 8.18 8.48 10.13
C GLY A 81 7.11 7.42 10.36
N LEU A 82 5.83 7.81 10.39
CA LEU A 82 4.71 6.85 10.47
C LEU A 82 4.60 5.99 9.20
N VAL A 83 4.73 6.59 8.02
CA VAL A 83 4.69 5.87 6.74
C VAL A 83 5.82 4.82 6.68
N LEU A 84 7.07 5.22 6.94
CA LEU A 84 8.21 4.31 6.91
C LEU A 84 8.13 3.23 7.99
N LYS A 85 7.63 3.57 9.19
CA LYS A 85 7.43 2.58 10.26
C LYS A 85 6.36 1.55 9.90
N ALA A 86 5.29 1.97 9.22
CA ALA A 86 4.24 1.05 8.77
C ALA A 86 4.77 0.07 7.71
N VAL A 87 5.52 0.57 6.72
CA VAL A 87 6.16 -0.26 5.68
C VAL A 87 7.19 -1.20 6.29
N GLY A 88 8.00 -0.70 7.23
CA GLY A 88 9.03 -1.48 7.91
C GLY A 88 10.19 -1.85 7.01
N ASP A 89 11.19 -2.50 7.60
CA ASP A 89 12.44 -2.93 6.97
C ASP A 89 12.47 -4.45 6.69
N GLY A 90 11.34 -5.15 6.88
CA GLY A 90 11.27 -6.60 6.65
C GLY A 90 11.91 -7.45 7.75
N THR A 91 12.17 -6.88 8.94
CA THR A 91 12.69 -7.66 10.09
C THR A 91 11.79 -8.81 10.54
N GLN A 92 10.49 -8.80 10.20
CA GLN A 92 9.53 -9.86 10.56
C GLN A 92 8.94 -10.63 9.36
N SER A 93 8.94 -10.04 8.17
CA SER A 93 8.42 -10.60 6.93
C SER A 93 9.49 -10.44 5.87
N ARG A 94 9.78 -11.52 5.12
CA ARG A 94 11.00 -11.66 4.32
C ARG A 94 11.35 -10.48 3.41
N TYR A 95 10.43 -9.58 3.05
CA TYR A 95 10.72 -8.31 2.36
C TYR A 95 10.33 -7.04 3.15
N ASN A 96 9.04 -6.84 3.47
CA ASN A 96 8.57 -5.73 4.30
C ASN A 96 7.24 -6.09 4.99
N ASN A 97 6.73 -5.27 5.90
CA ASN A 97 5.56 -5.60 6.74
C ASN A 97 4.26 -5.91 5.96
N PHE A 98 4.19 -5.54 4.68
CA PHE A 98 3.01 -5.72 3.83
C PHE A 98 3.15 -6.87 2.82
N ILE A 99 4.38 -7.14 2.37
CA ILE A 99 4.69 -8.16 1.38
C ILE A 99 5.49 -9.28 2.04
N GLU A 100 4.80 -10.40 2.22
CA GLU A 100 5.42 -11.67 2.59
C GLU A 100 5.66 -12.49 1.32
N LEU A 101 6.91 -12.92 1.15
CA LEU A 101 7.29 -13.79 0.04
C LEU A 101 6.83 -15.23 0.33
N PRO A 102 6.14 -15.89 -0.62
CA PRO A 102 5.68 -17.26 -0.45
C PRO A 102 6.86 -18.23 -0.38
N TYR A 103 6.67 -19.42 0.20
CA TYR A 103 7.68 -20.49 0.26
C TYR A 103 9.08 -20.02 0.72
N PRO A 104 9.19 -19.36 1.88
CA PRO A 104 10.44 -18.77 2.34
C PRO A 104 11.57 -19.79 2.57
N GLU A 105 11.25 -21.07 2.76
CA GLU A 105 12.18 -22.18 2.86
C GLU A 105 12.83 -22.56 1.53
N ALA A 106 12.20 -22.21 0.41
CA ALA A 106 12.68 -22.47 -0.95
C ALA A 106 13.49 -21.30 -1.52
N ILE A 107 13.77 -20.23 -0.74
CA ILE A 107 14.60 -19.11 -1.21
C ILE A 107 16.08 -19.51 -1.13
N LEU A 108 16.75 -19.57 -2.29
CA LEU A 108 18.19 -19.81 -2.39
C LEU A 108 18.99 -18.52 -2.17
N HIS A 109 18.55 -17.44 -2.82
CA HIS A 109 19.21 -16.13 -2.78
C HIS A 109 18.25 -15.04 -2.35
N TYR A 110 18.74 -14.16 -1.47
CA TYR A 110 18.03 -12.98 -1.01
C TYR A 110 19.05 -11.85 -0.85
N ASP A 111 19.33 -11.17 -1.95
CA ASP A 111 20.45 -10.25 -2.05
C ASP A 111 19.97 -8.84 -2.39
N ASP A 112 20.82 -7.85 -2.13
CA ASP A 112 20.59 -6.51 -2.66
C ASP A 112 20.62 -6.53 -4.18
N ALA A 113 19.61 -5.95 -4.81
CA ALA A 113 19.58 -5.84 -6.26
C ALA A 113 20.80 -5.06 -6.78
N SER A 114 21.27 -5.44 -7.97
CA SER A 114 22.45 -4.85 -8.59
C SER A 114 22.32 -3.34 -8.79
N ALA A 115 23.45 -2.62 -8.82
CA ALA A 115 23.46 -1.19 -9.08
C ALA A 115 22.79 -0.83 -10.43
N ALA A 116 22.97 -1.68 -11.45
CA ALA A 116 22.34 -1.50 -12.75
C ALA A 116 20.80 -1.62 -12.68
N ALA A 117 20.27 -2.57 -11.91
CA ALA A 117 18.83 -2.71 -11.68
C ALA A 117 18.27 -1.48 -10.95
N LYS A 118 18.96 -1.02 -9.89
CA LYS A 118 18.59 0.17 -9.11
C LYS A 118 18.54 1.44 -9.97
N LEU A 119 19.47 1.59 -10.92
CA LEU A 119 19.52 2.74 -11.83
C LEU A 119 18.28 2.86 -12.74
N LYS A 120 17.55 1.77 -13.00
CA LYS A 120 16.34 1.80 -13.84
C LYS A 120 15.25 2.72 -13.29
N PHE A 121 15.26 3.01 -11.99
CA PHE A 121 14.27 3.88 -11.33
C PHE A 121 14.74 5.31 -11.11
N ALA A 122 16.00 5.64 -11.39
CA ALA A 122 16.56 6.97 -11.13
C ALA A 122 15.79 8.10 -11.84
N GLU A 123 15.33 7.85 -13.08
CA GLU A 123 14.62 8.83 -13.91
C GLU A 123 13.19 9.13 -13.44
N THR A 124 12.64 8.32 -12.53
CA THR A 124 11.26 8.51 -12.02
C THR A 124 11.17 9.68 -11.03
N GLY A 125 12.30 10.10 -10.46
CA GLY A 125 12.32 11.06 -9.35
C GLY A 125 11.74 10.51 -8.04
N TRP A 126 11.46 9.20 -7.97
CA TRP A 126 11.19 8.49 -6.72
C TRP A 126 12.50 8.06 -6.08
N LYS A 127 12.58 8.19 -4.76
CA LYS A 127 13.71 7.72 -3.97
C LYS A 127 13.56 6.22 -3.75
N LEU A 128 14.55 5.45 -4.18
CA LEU A 128 14.62 4.02 -3.90
C LEU A 128 15.02 3.80 -2.44
N LEU A 129 14.15 3.16 -1.66
CA LEU A 129 14.40 2.83 -0.26
C LEU A 129 15.03 1.45 -0.11
N ASP A 130 14.48 0.46 -0.80
CA ASP A 130 14.99 -0.90 -0.78
C ASP A 130 14.71 -1.61 -2.10
N MET A 131 15.60 -2.52 -2.47
CA MET A 131 15.45 -3.34 -3.66
C MET A 131 16.22 -4.65 -3.51
N LYS A 132 15.50 -5.76 -3.60
CA LYS A 132 16.01 -7.11 -3.34
C LYS A 132 15.80 -8.00 -4.54
N ASP A 133 16.82 -8.77 -4.87
CA ASP A 133 16.76 -9.84 -5.86
C ASP A 133 16.59 -11.16 -5.12
N VAL A 134 15.52 -11.89 -5.44
CA VAL A 134 15.11 -13.10 -4.73
C VAL A 134 14.99 -14.23 -5.73
N VAL A 135 15.77 -15.29 -5.52
CA VAL A 135 15.76 -16.49 -6.37
C VAL A 135 15.33 -17.69 -5.55
N TYR A 136 14.35 -18.42 -6.08
CA TYR A 136 13.83 -19.65 -5.50
C TYR A 136 14.57 -20.87 -6.02
N GLU A 137 14.54 -21.95 -5.26
CA GLU A 137 15.02 -23.27 -5.66
C GLU A 137 14.09 -23.87 -6.73
N GLY A 138 14.68 -24.26 -7.84
CA GLY A 138 14.03 -24.99 -8.93
C GLY A 138 14.07 -26.50 -8.72
N GLN A 139 13.56 -27.24 -9.70
CA GLN A 139 13.61 -28.71 -9.63
C GLN A 139 15.06 -29.19 -9.65
N GLY A 140 15.41 -30.07 -8.70
CA GLY A 140 16.75 -30.65 -8.60
C GLY A 140 17.78 -29.77 -7.90
N GLY A 141 17.37 -28.68 -7.25
CA GLY A 141 18.26 -27.80 -6.49
C GLY A 141 19.00 -26.75 -7.30
N GLU A 142 18.62 -26.58 -8.57
CA GLU A 142 19.12 -25.51 -9.43
C GLU A 142 18.38 -24.19 -9.17
N GLU A 143 18.86 -23.08 -9.73
CA GLU A 143 18.14 -21.80 -9.68
C GLU A 143 16.79 -21.92 -10.41
N GLY A 144 15.73 -21.51 -9.71
CA GLY A 144 14.36 -21.50 -10.20
C GLY A 144 13.88 -20.09 -10.55
N ALA A 145 12.60 -19.83 -10.30
CA ALA A 145 11.99 -18.53 -10.57
C ALA A 145 12.63 -17.42 -9.70
N GLY A 146 12.79 -16.24 -10.29
CA GLY A 146 13.28 -15.05 -9.59
C GLY A 146 12.23 -13.95 -9.55
N VAL A 147 12.23 -13.16 -8.47
CA VAL A 147 11.47 -11.91 -8.37
C VAL A 147 12.35 -10.81 -7.81
N VAL A 148 12.10 -9.59 -8.25
CA VAL A 148 12.71 -8.40 -7.70
C VAL A 148 11.68 -7.63 -6.92
N CYS A 149 11.94 -7.46 -5.63
CA CYS A 149 11.12 -6.66 -4.73
C CYS A 149 11.68 -5.24 -4.65
N THR A 150 10.81 -4.24 -4.76
CA THR A 150 11.19 -2.81 -4.83
C THR A 150 10.28 -1.98 -3.93
N THR A 151 10.88 -1.05 -3.18
CA THR A 151 10.19 -0.07 -2.33
C THR A 151 10.70 1.33 -2.66
N LEU A 152 9.77 2.20 -3.05
CA LEU A 152 10.04 3.54 -3.56
C LEU A 152 9.26 4.57 -2.74
N GLU A 153 9.87 5.72 -2.48
CA GLU A 153 9.33 6.83 -1.69
C GLU A 153 9.28 8.11 -2.53
N LYS A 154 8.22 8.89 -2.40
CA LYS A 154 8.16 10.26 -2.88
C LYS A 154 7.27 11.12 -2.00
N GLN A 155 7.69 12.36 -1.79
CA GLN A 155 6.82 13.38 -1.22
C GLN A 155 5.99 14.01 -2.34
N ILE A 156 4.67 14.03 -2.18
CA ILE A 156 3.71 14.57 -3.13
C ILE A 156 2.83 15.57 -2.34
N TYR A 157 3.03 16.86 -2.61
CA TYR A 157 2.50 17.97 -1.79
C TYR A 157 2.88 17.83 -0.31
N SER A 158 1.90 17.74 0.59
CA SER A 158 2.09 17.54 2.03
C SER A 158 2.28 16.07 2.42
N ASN A 159 2.05 15.13 1.51
CA ASN A 159 1.95 13.72 1.86
C ASN A 159 3.18 12.96 1.40
N TYR A 160 3.64 12.03 2.23
CA TYR A 160 4.64 11.05 1.87
C TYR A 160 3.95 9.81 1.32
N VAL A 161 4.40 9.32 0.18
CA VAL A 161 3.86 8.12 -0.47
C VAL A 161 4.98 7.09 -0.65
N VAL A 162 4.71 5.87 -0.22
CA VAL A 162 5.59 4.72 -0.44
C VAL A 162 4.85 3.67 -1.27
N VAL A 163 5.53 3.16 -2.30
CA VAL A 163 5.04 2.08 -3.15
C VAL A 163 5.97 0.87 -3.01
N SER A 164 5.40 -0.29 -2.69
CA SER A 164 6.13 -1.54 -2.58
C SER A 164 5.50 -2.61 -3.46
N GLN A 165 6.32 -3.36 -4.19
CA GLN A 165 5.87 -4.53 -4.95
C GLN A 165 7.01 -5.51 -5.23
N CYS A 166 6.67 -6.73 -5.65
CA CYS A 166 7.61 -7.70 -6.21
C CYS A 166 7.09 -8.19 -7.56
N ASN A 167 7.97 -8.34 -8.55
CA ASN A 167 7.62 -8.85 -9.88
C ASN A 167 8.83 -9.54 -10.55
N ALA A 168 8.64 -10.09 -11.74
CA ALA A 168 9.69 -10.79 -12.49
C ALA A 168 10.79 -9.87 -13.07
N PHE A 169 10.62 -8.54 -12.97
CA PHE A 169 11.58 -7.53 -13.38
C PHE A 169 11.95 -7.50 -14.87
N TYR A 170 11.03 -7.92 -15.74
CA TYR A 170 11.17 -7.69 -17.17
C TYR A 170 10.93 -6.22 -17.54
N GLU A 171 11.35 -5.80 -18.73
CA GLU A 171 11.17 -4.41 -19.19
C GLU A 171 9.70 -3.95 -19.16
N ALA A 172 8.76 -4.88 -19.42
CA ALA A 172 7.34 -4.62 -19.29
C ALA A 172 6.95 -4.32 -17.83
N ASP A 173 7.42 -5.12 -16.87
CA ASP A 173 7.13 -4.92 -15.43
C ASP A 173 7.72 -3.61 -14.90
N ILE A 174 8.93 -3.27 -15.35
CA ILE A 174 9.60 -2.01 -15.01
C ILE A 174 8.82 -0.83 -15.60
N SER A 175 8.41 -0.92 -16.85
CA SER A 175 7.57 0.10 -17.50
C SER A 175 6.25 0.27 -16.78
N ASP A 176 5.56 -0.83 -16.46
CA ASP A 176 4.26 -0.79 -15.76
C ASP A 176 4.38 -0.13 -14.39
N LEU A 177 5.46 -0.43 -13.64
CA LEU A 177 5.76 0.28 -12.38
C LEU A 177 6.00 1.77 -12.64
N LYS A 178 6.81 2.16 -13.63
CA LYS A 178 7.04 3.58 -13.95
C LYS A 178 5.73 4.32 -14.27
N VAL A 179 4.83 3.69 -15.02
CA VAL A 179 3.52 4.28 -15.34
C VAL A 179 2.66 4.41 -14.08
N LEU A 180 2.67 3.40 -13.19
CA LEU A 180 1.97 3.46 -11.90
C LEU A 180 2.47 4.64 -11.07
N LEU A 181 3.78 4.75 -10.87
CA LEU A 181 4.41 5.84 -10.13
C LEU A 181 4.03 7.22 -10.71
N GLY A 182 4.12 7.37 -12.03
CA GLY A 182 3.73 8.60 -12.72
C GLY A 182 2.22 8.90 -12.70
N SER A 183 1.37 7.92 -12.38
CA SER A 183 -0.08 8.15 -12.18
C SER A 183 -0.41 8.64 -10.77
N ILE A 184 0.32 8.14 -9.76
CA ILE A 184 0.17 8.57 -8.36
C ILE A 184 0.53 10.05 -8.23
N GLU A 185 1.59 10.48 -8.93
CA GLU A 185 2.01 11.89 -8.97
C GLU A 185 0.97 12.84 -9.58
N ARG A 186 0.18 12.38 -10.54
CA ARG A 186 -0.80 13.23 -11.26
C ARG A 186 -2.16 13.33 -10.57
N ARG A 187 -2.43 12.46 -9.58
CA ARG A 187 -3.75 12.33 -8.94
C ARG A 187 -3.86 13.08 -7.61
N ASN A 188 -2.74 13.39 -6.97
CA ASN A 188 -2.70 14.27 -5.81
C ASN A 188 -2.49 15.71 -6.28
#